data_AF-A0A4P9WR41-F1
#
_entry.id   AF-A0A4P9WR41-F1
#
_cell.length_a   1.000
_cell.length_b   1.000
_cell.length_c   1.000
_cell.angle_alpha   90.00
_cell.angle_beta   90.00
_cell.angle_gamma   90.00
#
_symmetry.space_group_name_H-M   'P 1'
#
loop_
_entity.id
_entity.type
_entity.pdbx_description
1 polymer ?
#
loop_
_entity_poly.entity_id
_entity_poly.type
_entity_poly.pdbx_seq_one_letter_code
_entity_poly.pdbx_strand_id
1 'polypeptide(L)'
;SQLINEENLRFLVEMDDSNNHNFSSSILKDYFEQTRGTIAKMKLAFEKAVTSKQFVEIARMGHYLKGSSCIVGAKIIQDICDKIQNHKGVEKDD
;
A
#
# COMPACT_ATOMS: atom_id res chain seq x y z
N SER A 1 -12.81 5.07 -10.94
CA SER A 1 -12.09 4.03 -10.18
C SER A 1 -12.80 3.82 -8.87
N GLN A 2 -13.00 2.57 -8.47
CA GLN A 2 -13.58 2.24 -7.17
C GLN A 2 -12.50 2.46 -6.09
N LEU A 3 -12.81 3.23 -5.04
CA LEU A 3 -11.83 3.55 -3.99
C LEU A 3 -11.57 2.35 -3.07
N ILE A 4 -12.64 1.60 -2.77
CA ILE A 4 -12.66 0.50 -1.82
C ILE A 4 -13.29 -0.74 -2.47
N ASN A 5 -12.65 -1.88 -2.33
CA ASN A 5 -13.25 -3.19 -2.57
C ASN A 5 -14.10 -3.57 -1.34
N GLU A 6 -15.41 -3.46 -1.49
CA GLU A 6 -16.39 -3.74 -0.43
C GLU A 6 -16.40 -5.20 0.00
N GLU A 7 -16.07 -6.14 -0.90
CA GLU A 7 -16.02 -7.56 -0.58
C GLU A 7 -14.88 -7.87 0.40
N ASN A 8 -13.68 -7.34 0.15
CA ASN A 8 -12.55 -7.52 1.07
C ASN A 8 -12.85 -6.90 2.45
N LEU A 9 -13.46 -5.71 2.46
CA LEU A 9 -13.84 -5.06 3.71
C LEU A 9 -14.93 -5.85 4.45
N ARG A 10 -15.90 -6.39 3.73
CA ARG A 10 -16.94 -7.25 4.31
C ARG A 10 -16.33 -8.50 4.93
N PHE A 11 -15.41 -9.19 4.25
CA PHE A 11 -14.71 -10.34 4.82
C PHE A 11 -13.92 -9.99 6.07
N LEU A 12 -13.30 -8.80 6.11
CA LEU A 12 -12.60 -8.34 7.32
C LEU A 12 -13.57 -8.11 8.50
N VAL A 13 -14.77 -7.59 8.24
CA VAL A 13 -15.83 -7.40 9.25
C VAL A 13 -16.46 -8.74 9.64
N GLU A 14 -16.55 -9.71 8.74
CA GLU A 14 -17.03 -11.07 9.06
C GLU A 14 -16.11 -11.82 10.05
N MET A 15 -14.86 -11.37 10.21
CA MET A 15 -13.93 -11.90 11.22
C MET A 15 -14.14 -11.31 12.62
N ASP A 16 -14.97 -10.29 12.77
CA ASP A 16 -15.31 -9.72 14.07
C ASP A 16 -16.23 -10.67 14.88
N ASP A 17 -16.08 -10.66 16.21
CA ASP A 17 -17.04 -11.30 17.11
C ASP A 17 -18.40 -10.58 17.05
N SER A 18 -19.49 -11.34 17.19
CA SER A 18 -20.85 -10.82 17.11
C SER A 18 -21.07 -9.61 18.04
N ASN A 19 -21.34 -8.45 17.43
CA ASN A 19 -21.58 -7.12 18.03
C ASN A 19 -20.34 -6.29 18.42
N ASN A 20 -19.15 -6.59 17.90
CA ASN A 20 -17.94 -5.81 18.20
C ASN A 20 -17.01 -5.66 17.00
N HIS A 21 -16.63 -4.43 16.62
CA HIS A 21 -15.69 -4.18 15.51
C HIS A 21 -14.20 -4.12 15.90
N ASN A 22 -13.79 -4.75 17.01
CA ASN A 22 -12.43 -4.60 17.53
C ASN A 22 -11.36 -5.17 16.61
N PHE A 23 -11.60 -6.33 15.99
CA PHE A 23 -10.60 -6.96 15.13
C PHE A 23 -10.43 -6.15 13.85
N SER A 24 -11.52 -5.91 13.12
CA SER A 24 -11.49 -5.12 11.90
C SER A 24 -10.95 -3.70 12.13
N SER A 25 -11.33 -3.06 13.25
CA SER A 25 -10.80 -1.75 13.63
C SER A 25 -9.31 -1.77 13.95
N SER A 26 -8.81 -2.82 14.61
CA SER A 26 -7.37 -2.95 14.88
C SER A 26 -6.60 -3.05 13.57
N ILE A 27 -7.05 -3.92 12.66
CA ILE A 27 -6.42 -4.09 11.34
C ILE A 27 -6.42 -2.79 10.54
N LEU A 28 -7.52 -2.03 10.54
CA LEU A 28 -7.58 -0.74 9.86
C LEU A 28 -6.63 0.30 10.49
N LYS A 29 -6.55 0.36 11.82
CA LYS A 29 -5.62 1.25 12.53
C LYS A 29 -4.17 0.93 12.19
N ASP A 30 -3.80 -0.35 12.25
CA ASP A 30 -2.45 -0.82 11.92
C ASP A 30 -2.12 -0.54 10.44
N TYR A 31 -3.08 -0.78 9.55
CA TYR A 31 -2.94 -0.44 8.14
C TYR A 31 -2.68 1.04 7.90
N PHE A 32 -3.43 1.93 8.56
CA PHE A 32 -3.22 3.37 8.40
C PHE A 32 -1.86 3.81 8.91
N GLU A 33 -1.40 3.28 10.03
CA GLU A 33 -0.07 3.59 10.56
C GLU A 33 1.04 3.07 9.63
N GLN A 34 0.94 1.81 9.19
CA GLN A 34 1.86 1.22 8.23
C GLN A 34 1.89 2.02 6.92
N THR A 35 0.73 2.46 6.41
CA THR A 35 0.61 3.23 5.18
C THR A 35 1.31 4.58 5.30
N ARG A 36 1.03 5.32 6.39
CA ARG A 36 1.70 6.61 6.67
C ARG A 36 3.20 6.45 6.75
N GLY A 37 3.67 5.48 7.53
CA GLY A 37 5.10 5.21 7.70
C GLY A 37 5.79 4.81 6.39
N THR A 38 5.14 3.96 5.60
CA THR A 38 5.68 3.52 4.31
C THR A 38 5.76 4.66 3.31
N ILE A 39 4.70 5.48 3.19
CA ILE A 39 4.71 6.63 2.28
C ILE A 39 5.77 7.66 2.69
N ALA A 40 5.94 7.92 3.98
CA ALA A 40 7.00 8.81 4.46
C ALA A 40 8.40 8.29 4.08
N LYS A 41 8.65 6.99 4.25
CA LYS A 41 9.92 6.35 3.83
C LYS A 41 10.11 6.41 2.32
N MET A 42 9.07 6.19 1.53
CA MET A 42 9.11 6.33 0.07
C MET A 42 9.47 7.75 -0.34
N LYS A 43 8.85 8.78 0.26
CA LYS A 43 9.16 10.19 -0.02
C LYS A 43 10.63 10.50 0.27
N LEU A 44 11.12 10.11 1.45
CA LEU A 44 12.53 10.29 1.81
C LEU A 44 13.48 9.55 0.87
N ALA A 45 13.12 8.34 0.43
CA ALA A 45 13.90 7.58 -0.53
C ALA A 45 13.90 8.25 -1.90
N PHE A 46 12.76 8.81 -2.33
CA PHE A 46 12.61 9.52 -3.59
C PHE A 46 13.40 10.83 -3.62
N GLU A 47 13.35 11.63 -2.56
CA GLU A 47 14.13 12.86 -2.42
C GLU A 47 15.65 12.61 -2.45
N LYS A 48 16.07 11.43 -1.97
CA LYS A 48 17.48 10.98 -1.97
C LYS A 48 17.85 10.13 -3.18
N ALA A 49 16.91 9.86 -4.09
CA ALA A 49 17.11 8.95 -5.20
C ALA A 49 18.02 9.58 -6.25
N VAL A 50 19.28 9.18 -6.25
CA VAL A 50 20.26 9.52 -7.30
C VAL A 50 20.74 8.28 -8.06
N THR A 51 20.32 7.08 -7.64
CA THR A 51 20.70 5.81 -8.27
C THR A 51 19.51 4.86 -8.42
N SER A 52 19.67 3.84 -9.26
CA SER A 52 18.69 2.75 -9.44
C SER A 52 18.38 1.99 -8.15
N LYS A 53 19.31 1.95 -7.17
CA LYS A 53 19.11 1.24 -5.90
C LYS A 53 17.98 1.85 -5.06
N GLN A 54 17.87 3.17 -5.01
CA GLN A 54 16.76 3.81 -4.27
C GLN A 54 15.42 3.53 -4.94
N PHE A 55 15.36 3.47 -6.27
CA PHE A 55 14.15 3.10 -7.00
C PHE A 55 13.72 1.66 -6.72
N VAL A 56 14.66 0.71 -6.60
CA VAL A 56 14.36 -0.67 -6.20
C VAL A 56 13.75 -0.72 -4.80
N GLU A 57 14.27 0.04 -3.84
CA GLU A 57 13.69 0.10 -2.49
C GLU A 57 12.30 0.72 -2.48
N ILE A 58 12.05 1.76 -3.29
CA ILE A 58 10.72 2.36 -3.45
C ILE A 58 9.74 1.33 -4.04
N ALA A 59 10.13 0.60 -5.08
CA ALA A 59 9.32 -0.47 -5.67
C ALA A 59 9.02 -1.59 -4.66
N ARG A 60 10.01 -1.99 -3.84
CA ARG A 60 9.85 -2.98 -2.77
C ARG A 60 8.85 -2.53 -1.71
N MET A 61 8.94 -1.26 -1.27
CA MET A 61 7.95 -0.67 -0.37
C MET A 61 6.56 -0.61 -1.01
N GLY A 62 6.48 -0.36 -2.33
CA GLY A 62 5.24 -0.40 -3.10
C GLY A 62 4.61 -1.79 -3.09
N HIS A 63 5.41 -2.84 -3.29
CA HIS A 63 4.95 -4.22 -3.22
C HIS A 63 4.35 -4.58 -1.86
N TYR A 64 5.06 -4.21 -0.79
CA TYR A 64 4.59 -4.43 0.57
C TYR A 64 3.27 -3.71 0.85
N LEU A 65 3.18 -2.42 0.51
CA LEU A 65 1.97 -1.61 0.74
C LEU A 65 0.80 -2.06 -0.14
N LYS A 66 1.05 -2.57 -1.36
CA LYS A 66 0.02 -3.17 -2.21
C LYS A 66 -0.63 -4.37 -1.50
N GLY A 67 0.19 -5.27 -0.94
CA GLY A 67 -0.30 -6.48 -0.26
C GLY A 67 -1.21 -6.14 0.93
N SER A 68 -0.78 -5.23 1.80
CA SER A 68 -1.60 -4.81 2.94
C SER A 68 -2.86 -4.05 2.52
N SER A 69 -2.79 -3.27 1.43
CA SER A 69 -3.95 -2.57 0.85
C SER A 69 -4.97 -3.54 0.24
N CYS A 70 -4.54 -4.73 -0.19
CA CYS A 70 -5.44 -5.79 -0.64
C CYS A 70 -6.30 -6.30 0.51
N ILE A 71 -5.68 -6.57 1.67
CA ILE A 71 -6.36 -7.12 2.86
C ILE A 71 -7.51 -6.22 3.32
N VAL A 72 -7.30 -4.90 3.37
CA VAL A 72 -8.33 -3.94 3.81
C VAL A 72 -9.23 -3.41 2.69
N GLY A 73 -9.04 -3.88 1.46
CA GLY A 73 -9.82 -3.44 0.31
C GLY A 73 -9.49 -2.05 -0.24
N ALA A 74 -8.36 -1.43 0.13
CA ALA A 74 -7.97 -0.10 -0.35
C ALA A 74 -7.49 -0.11 -1.82
N LYS A 75 -8.42 -0.25 -2.76
CA LYS A 75 -8.15 -0.47 -4.19
C LYS A 75 -7.35 0.66 -4.83
N ILE A 76 -7.64 1.91 -4.49
CA ILE A 76 -6.89 3.06 -5.02
C ILE A 76 -5.40 3.01 -4.63
N ILE A 77 -5.08 2.55 -3.42
CA ILE A 77 -3.69 2.44 -2.95
C ILE A 77 -3.00 1.27 -3.63
N GLN A 78 -3.71 0.15 -3.87
CA GLN A 78 -3.18 -0.97 -4.67
C GLN A 78 -2.79 -0.52 -6.07
N ASP A 79 -3.66 0.23 -6.75
CA ASP A 79 -3.42 0.72 -8.12
C ASP A 79 -2.24 1.69 -8.19
N ILE A 80 -2.07 2.55 -7.18
CA ILE A 80 -0.91 3.45 -7.08
C ILE A 80 0.36 2.63 -6.84
N CYS A 81 0.33 1.66 -5.92
CA CYS A 81 1.48 0.80 -5.64
C CYS A 81 1.87 -0.06 -6.85
N ASP A 82 0.90 -0.45 -7.68
CA ASP A 82 1.15 -1.14 -8.95
C ASP A 82 1.88 -0.25 -9.95
N LYS A 83 1.52 1.02 -10.05
CA LYS A 83 2.26 1.98 -10.88
C LYS A 83 3.69 2.18 -10.38
N ILE A 84 3.88 2.27 -9.06
CA ILE A 84 5.21 2.43 -8.45
C ILE A 84 6.10 1.21 -8.73
N GLN A 85 5.57 0.00 -8.57
CA GLN A 85 6.31 -1.25 -8.81
C GLN A 85 6.67 -1.44 -10.29
N ASN A 86 5.75 -1.10 -11.18
CA ASN A 86 5.94 -1.27 -12.62
C ASN A 86 6.60 -0.05 -13.29
N HIS A 87 6.98 0.98 -12.51
CA HIS A 87 7.72 2.09 -13.04
C HIS A 87 9.14 1.61 -13.38
N LYS A 88 9.33 1.26 -14.65
CA LYS A 88 10.66 1.20 -15.25
C LYS A 88 11.16 2.64 -15.30
N GLY A 89 12.12 2.98 -14.44
CA GLY A 89 12.76 4.30 -14.48
C GLY A 89 13.15 4.59 -15.92
N VAL A 90 12.91 5.84 -16.37
CA VAL A 90 13.18 6.33 -17.72
C VAL A 90 14.42 5.61 -18.27
N GLU A 91 14.21 4.68 -19.20
CA GLU A 91 15.30 4.16 -20.01
C GLU A 91 15.95 5.41 -20.57
N LYS A 92 17.24 5.62 -20.26
CA LYS A 92 17.99 6.62 -21.00
C LYS A 92 17.91 6.15 -22.44
N ASP A 93 17.13 6.86 -23.25
CA ASP A 93 17.20 6.78 -24.69
C ASP A 93 18.68 6.96 -25.06
N ASP A 94 19.32 5.88 -25.49
CA ASP A 94 20.56 5.92 -26.26
C ASP A 94 20.22 6.30 -27.72
#